data_AF-A0A2E2TNG1-F1
#
_entry.id   AF-A0A2E2TNG1-F1
#
_cell.length_a   1.000
_cell.length_b   1.000
_cell.length_c   1.000
_cell.angle_alpha   90.00
_cell.angle_beta   90.00
_cell.angle_gamma   90.00
#
_symmetry.space_group_name_H-M   'P 1'
#
loop_
_entity.id
_entity.type
_entity.pdbx_description
1 polymer ?
#
loop_
_entity_poly.entity_id
_entity_poly.type
_entity_poly.pdbx_seq_one_letter_code
_entity_poly.pdbx_strand_id
1 'polypeptide(L)'
;MDVYKILLLLLGLAGALMMGYLLNLHLVPADQSFCDLGGGLSCSEVNTSQYAKILGIPVSLLGLIYFLGLLFIVVARYTRENLGKIAFGTEEDFLFK
;
A
#
# COMPACT_ATOMS: atom_id res chain seq x y z
N MET A 1 22.10 -12.24 -0.91
CA MET A 1 21.75 -10.80 -0.81
C MET A 1 20.41 -10.57 -1.50
N ASP A 2 19.41 -11.39 -1.18
CA ASP A 2 18.11 -11.39 -1.86
C ASP A 2 16.96 -11.24 -0.87
N VAL A 3 17.22 -11.52 0.42
CA VAL A 3 16.33 -11.22 1.55
C VAL A 3 15.85 -9.78 1.54
N TYR A 4 16.74 -8.81 1.26
CA TYR A 4 16.33 -7.40 1.21
C TYR A 4 15.37 -7.12 0.04
N LYS A 5 15.53 -7.80 -1.10
CA LYS A 5 14.65 -7.61 -2.27
C LYS A 5 13.26 -8.17 -2.01
N ILE A 6 13.19 -9.34 -1.37
CA ILE A 6 11.94 -9.97 -0.95
C ILE A 6 11.24 -9.09 0.09
N LEU A 7 11.98 -8.58 1.08
CA LEU A 7 11.45 -7.65 2.07
C LEU A 7 10.86 -6.39 1.41
N LEU A 8 11.56 -5.80 0.43
CA LEU A 8 11.08 -4.62 -0.30
C LEU A 8 9.83 -4.93 -1.14
N LEU A 9 9.72 -6.11 -1.75
CA LEU A 9 8.52 -6.53 -2.48
C LEU A 9 7.32 -6.68 -1.55
N LEU A 10 7.48 -7.39 -0.44
CA LEU A 10 6.41 -7.60 0.54
C LEU A 10 5.94 -6.26 1.14
N LEU A 11 6.88 -5.41 1.55
CA LEU A 11 6.56 -4.10 2.13
C LEU A 11 5.95 -3.15 1.09
N GLY A 12 6.40 -3.25 -0.17
CA GLY A 12 5.85 -2.48 -1.29
C GLY A 12 4.41 -2.87 -1.62
N LEU A 13 4.10 -4.17 -1.65
CA LEU A 13 2.74 -4.68 -1.86
C LEU A 13 1.82 -4.31 -0.70
N ALA A 14 2.24 -4.52 0.54
CA ALA A 14 1.48 -4.12 1.72
C ALA A 14 1.20 -2.61 1.72
N GLY A 15 2.21 -1.80 1.38
CA GLY A 15 2.07 -0.34 1.25
C GLY A 15 1.09 0.06 0.14
N ALA A 16 1.17 -0.57 -1.04
CA ALA A 16 0.25 -0.30 -2.15
C ALA A 16 -1.20 -0.67 -1.81
N LEU A 17 -1.42 -1.82 -1.17
CA LEU A 17 -2.76 -2.26 -0.72
C LEU A 17 -3.36 -1.29 0.30
N MET A 18 -2.57 -0.89 1.30
CA MET A 18 -3.01 0.09 2.31
C MET A 18 -3.36 1.43 1.67
N MET A 19 -2.48 1.98 0.82
CA MET A 19 -2.74 3.26 0.15
C MET A 19 -3.93 3.20 -0.80
N GLY A 20 -4.11 2.07 -1.51
CA GLY A 20 -5.29 1.83 -2.34
C GLY A 20 -6.58 1.79 -1.53
N TYR A 21 -6.56 1.14 -0.35
CA TYR A 21 -7.70 1.12 0.56
C TYR A 21 -8.04 2.53 1.07
N LEU A 22 -7.04 3.30 1.52
CA LEU A 22 -7.26 4.69 1.97
C LEU A 22 -7.79 5.58 0.83
N LEU A 23 -7.32 5.37 -0.40
CA LEU A 23 -7.82 6.10 -1.56
C LEU A 23 -9.29 5.75 -1.83
N ASN A 24 -9.64 4.47 -1.81
CA ASN A 24 -11.02 4.04 -1.99
C ASN A 24 -11.94 4.63 -0.91
N LEU A 25 -11.50 4.64 0.36
CA LEU A 25 -12.24 5.25 1.46
C LEU A 25 -12.39 6.77 1.30
N HIS A 26 -11.43 7.44 0.65
CA HIS A 26 -11.54 8.87 0.33
C HIS A 26 -12.54 9.15 -0.81
N LEU A 27 -12.64 8.24 -1.79
CA LEU A 27 -13.53 8.37 -2.96
C LEU A 27 -14.97 7.94 -2.67
N VAL A 28 -15.14 6.88 -1.89
CA VAL A 28 -16.44 6.35 -1.46
C VAL A 28 -16.43 6.32 0.07
N PRO A 29 -16.79 7.45 0.72
CA PRO A 29 -16.85 7.50 2.17
C PRO A 29 -17.95 6.56 2.65
N ALA A 30 -17.55 5.43 3.22
CA ALA A 30 -18.43 4.57 4.00
C ALA A 30 -18.49 5.13 5.43
N ASP A 31 -19.67 5.15 6.03
CA ASP A 31 -19.91 5.71 7.37
C ASP A 31 -19.08 5.05 8.48
N GLN A 32 -18.53 3.85 8.23
CA GLN A 32 -17.75 3.06 9.18
C GLN A 32 -16.58 2.41 8.42
N SER A 33 -15.34 2.80 8.74
CA SER A 33 -14.15 2.17 8.16
C SER A 33 -13.63 1.05 9.07
N PHE A 34 -13.05 -0.01 8.50
CA PHE A 34 -12.55 -1.15 9.29
C PHE A 34 -11.46 -0.79 10.30
N CYS A 35 -10.77 0.33 10.12
CA CYS A 35 -9.76 0.83 11.07
C CYS A 35 -10.23 2.04 11.86
N ASP A 36 -11.55 2.21 12.00
CA ASP A 36 -12.15 3.12 12.97
C ASP A 36 -12.24 2.42 14.34
N LEU A 37 -11.18 2.54 15.13
CA LEU A 37 -11.06 1.87 16.44
C LEU A 37 -11.63 2.71 17.59
N GLY A 38 -12.13 3.92 17.29
CA GLY A 38 -12.63 4.89 18.26
C GLY A 38 -11.52 5.56 19.08
N GLY A 39 -11.86 6.67 19.76
CA GLY A 39 -10.94 7.36 20.66
C GLY A 39 -9.86 8.23 19.99
N GLY A 40 -10.11 8.73 18.77
CA GLY A 40 -9.17 9.55 18.00
C GLY A 40 -8.27 8.76 17.05
N LEU A 41 -8.43 7.43 16.99
CA LEU A 41 -7.76 6.54 16.03
C LEU A 41 -8.76 6.12 14.94
N SER A 42 -9.18 7.09 14.15
CA SER A 42 -10.21 6.94 13.13
C SER A 42 -9.61 7.21 11.74
N CYS A 43 -9.46 6.16 10.94
CA CYS A 43 -8.92 6.27 9.59
C CYS A 43 -9.74 7.20 8.69
N SER A 44 -11.07 7.22 8.86
CA SER A 44 -11.92 8.16 8.13
C SER A 44 -11.63 9.61 8.52
N GLU A 45 -11.45 9.90 9.80
CA GLU A 45 -11.18 11.25 10.31
C GLU A 45 -9.79 11.74 9.88
N VAL A 46 -8.76 10.89 10.02
CA VAL A 46 -7.39 11.23 9.62
C VAL A 46 -7.29 11.46 8.10
N ASN A 47 -7.90 10.59 7.30
CA ASN A 47 -7.83 10.64 5.82
C ASN A 47 -8.72 11.73 5.20
N THR A 48 -9.66 12.31 5.95
CA THR A 48 -10.48 13.45 5.48
C THR A 48 -10.03 14.79 6.08
N SER A 49 -9.06 14.76 6.99
CA SER A 49 -8.50 15.96 7.63
C SER A 49 -7.78 16.90 6.63
N GLN A 50 -7.58 18.15 7.04
CA GLN A 50 -6.82 19.15 6.30
C GLN A 50 -5.37 18.73 5.98
N TYR A 51 -4.81 17.78 6.74
CA TYR A 51 -3.46 17.26 6.54
C TYR A 51 -3.40 16.13 5.51
N ALA A 52 -4.54 15.51 5.18
CA ALA A 52 -4.63 14.44 4.20
C ALA A 52 -4.57 14.94 2.74
N LYS A 53 -4.54 16.26 2.53
CA LYS A 53 -4.38 16.90 1.23
C LYS A 53 -3.14 17.76 1.24
N ILE A 54 -2.19 17.44 0.36
CA ILE A 54 -1.03 18.28 0.10
C ILE A 54 -1.27 18.97 -1.23
N LEU A 55 -1.33 20.30 -1.23
CA LEU A 55 -1.58 21.11 -2.44
C LEU A 55 -2.90 20.75 -3.18
N GLY A 56 -3.90 20.25 -2.45
CA GLY A 56 -5.18 19.79 -3.02
C GLY A 56 -5.18 18.34 -3.52
N ILE A 57 -4.05 17.63 -3.47
CA ILE A 57 -3.92 16.23 -3.87
C ILE A 57 -3.96 15.34 -2.63
N PRO A 58 -4.77 14.27 -2.60
CA PRO A 58 -4.82 13.35 -1.47
C PRO A 58 -3.48 12.61 -1.31
N VAL A 59 -2.96 12.57 -0.09
CA VAL A 59 -1.70 11.89 0.25
C VAL A 59 -1.76 10.40 -0.10
N SER A 60 -2.94 9.78 0.00
CA SER A 60 -3.19 8.38 -0.36
C SER A 60 -2.89 8.09 -1.84
N LEU A 61 -3.11 9.05 -2.75
CA LEU A 61 -2.78 8.90 -4.16
C LEU A 61 -1.26 8.99 -4.40
N LEU A 62 -0.60 9.94 -3.74
CA LEU A 62 0.86 10.09 -3.79
C LEU A 62 1.57 8.84 -3.25
N GLY A 63 1.09 8.32 -2.11
CA GLY A 63 1.59 7.09 -1.51
C GLY A 63 1.41 5.88 -2.43
N LEU A 64 0.24 5.75 -3.08
CA LEU A 64 -0.01 4.68 -4.04
C LEU A 64 0.95 4.73 -5.24
N ILE A 65 1.14 5.92 -5.83
CA ILE A 65 2.07 6.12 -6.96
C ILE A 65 3.50 5.78 -6.53
N TYR A 66 3.90 6.18 -5.32
CA TYR A 66 5.22 5.88 -4.78
C TYR A 66 5.46 4.36 -4.66
N PHE A 67 4.53 3.62 -4.03
CA PHE A 67 4.68 2.17 -3.89
C PHE A 67 4.62 1.43 -5.22
N LEU A 68 3.76 1.85 -6.16
CA LEU A 68 3.73 1.30 -7.51
C LEU A 68 5.04 1.56 -8.26
N GLY A 69 5.61 2.77 -8.15
CA GLY A 69 6.91 3.11 -8.73
C GLY A 69 8.06 2.29 -8.13
N LEU A 70 8.04 2.09 -6.81
CA LEU A 70 9.02 1.25 -6.11
C LEU A 70 8.92 -0.21 -6.58
N LEU A 71 7.71 -0.78 -6.61
CA LEU A 71 7.47 -2.13 -7.12
C LEU A 71 7.92 -2.27 -8.59
N PHE A 72 7.61 -1.29 -9.43
CA PHE A 72 8.03 -1.28 -10.82
C PHE A 72 9.56 -1.31 -10.96
N ILE A 73 10.29 -0.49 -10.20
CA ILE A 73 11.75 -0.46 -10.22
C ILE A 73 12.34 -1.80 -9.73
N VAL A 74 11.79 -2.35 -8.64
CA VAL A 74 12.25 -3.62 -8.08
C VAL A 74 12.02 -4.76 -9.07
N VAL A 75 10.83 -4.85 -9.66
CA VAL A 75 10.50 -5.86 -10.69
C VAL A 75 11.37 -5.68 -11.93
N ALA A 76 11.50 -4.46 -12.46
CA ALA A 76 12.31 -4.18 -13.65
C ALA A 76 13.79 -4.58 -13.47
N ARG A 77 14.33 -4.43 -12.26
CA ARG A 77 15.69 -4.85 -11.91
C ARG A 77 15.81 -6.35 -11.64
N TYR A 78 14.76 -6.99 -11.12
CA TYR A 78 14.75 -8.43 -10.80
C TYR A 78 14.52 -9.33 -12.03
N THR A 79 13.81 -8.81 -13.03
CA THR A 79 13.35 -9.53 -14.24
C THR A 79 14.47 -10.06 -15.16
N ARG A 80 15.71 -9.63 -14.96
CA ARG A 80 16.84 -10.00 -15.83
C ARG A 80 17.38 -11.43 -15.61
N GLU A 81 17.22 -12.06 -14.44
CA GLU A 81 17.85 -13.38 -14.18
C GLU A 81 17.05 -14.41 -13.34
N ASN A 82 16.02 -14.05 -12.55
CA ASN A 82 15.40 -15.01 -11.58
C ASN A 82 13.86 -14.97 -11.46
N LEU A 83 13.14 -14.34 -12.39
CA LEU A 83 11.69 -14.09 -12.26
C LEU A 83 10.83 -15.37 -12.17
N GLY A 84 11.25 -16.46 -12.83
CA GLY A 84 10.48 -17.72 -12.87
C GLY A 84 10.36 -18.45 -11.53
N LYS A 85 11.19 -18.13 -10.53
CA LYS A 85 11.25 -18.86 -9.25
C LYS A 85 10.44 -18.21 -8.11
N ILE A 86 10.10 -16.94 -8.24
CA ILE A 86 9.45 -16.16 -7.16
C ILE A 86 7.96 -15.89 -7.43
N ALA A 87 7.52 -15.87 -8.69
CA ALA A 87 6.11 -15.64 -9.04
C ALA A 87 5.15 -16.74 -8.53
N PHE A 88 5.67 -17.89 -8.10
CA PHE A 88 4.89 -18.99 -7.53
C PHE A 88 4.79 -18.97 -6.00
N GLY A 89 5.36 -17.97 -5.31
CA GLY A 89 5.72 -18.14 -3.89
C GLY A 89 5.19 -17.17 -2.83
N THR A 90 4.53 -16.04 -3.12
CA THR A 90 4.28 -15.03 -2.06
C THR A 90 2.98 -14.23 -2.14
N GLU A 91 1.86 -14.83 -2.57
CA GLU A 91 0.57 -14.12 -2.56
C GLU A 91 -0.37 -14.52 -1.40
N GLU A 92 -0.11 -15.58 -0.61
CA GLU A 92 -1.13 -16.12 0.32
C GLU A 92 -0.81 -16.06 1.84
N ASP A 93 0.41 -15.75 2.27
CA ASP A 93 0.79 -16.00 3.69
C ASP A 93 0.33 -14.94 4.73
N PHE A 94 -0.24 -13.80 4.31
CA PHE A 94 -0.56 -12.72 5.26
C PHE A 94 -2.04 -12.31 5.31
N LEU A 95 -2.94 -13.10 4.74
CA LEU A 95 -4.38 -12.91 4.93
C LEU A 95 -4.90 -13.87 6.01
N PHE A 96 -5.15 -13.31 7.20
CA PHE A 96 -5.88 -13.87 8.35
C PHE A 96 -5.18 -14.92 9.24
N LYS A 97 -4.57 -14.43 10.33
CA LYS A 97 -4.75 -15.03 11.66
C LYS A 97 -4.89 -13.95 12.73
#